data_AF-A0A6N8NQ50-F1
#
_entry.id   AF-A0A6N8NQ50-F1
#
_cell.length_a   1.000
_cell.length_b   1.000
_cell.length_c   1.000
_cell.angle_alpha   90.00
_cell.angle_beta   90.00
_cell.angle_gamma   90.00
#
_symmetry.space_group_name_H-M   'P 1'
#
loop_
_entity.id
_entity.type
_entity.pdbx_description
1 polymer ?
#
loop_
_entity_poly.entity_id
_entity_poly.type
_entity_poly.pdbx_seq_one_letter_code
_entity_poly.pdbx_strand_id
1 'polypeptide(L)'
;MTLSFITRWRDELPATYTTLSPTPLNNARLIWHNAELANTLGIPSSLFKNGAGVWGGETLLPGMSPLAQVYSGHQFGVWAGQLGDGRGILLGEQRLADGTTMDWHLKGAGLTPYSRMGDGRAVLRSTIRESLASEAM
;
A
#
# COMPACT_ATOMS: atom_id res chain seq x y z
N MET A 1 -20.65 -2.43 -6.81
CA MET A 1 -19.82 -1.77 -7.85
C MET A 1 -18.52 -2.52 -7.96
N THR A 2 -17.97 -2.64 -9.17
CA THR A 2 -16.66 -3.25 -9.38
C THR A 2 -15.59 -2.18 -9.14
N LEU A 3 -14.59 -2.49 -8.33
CA LEU A 3 -13.43 -1.61 -8.13
C LEU A 3 -12.73 -1.40 -9.49
N SER A 4 -12.34 -0.16 -9.77
CA SER A 4 -11.60 0.21 -10.98
C SER A 4 -10.22 0.73 -10.58
N PHE A 5 -9.17 0.11 -11.10
CA PHE A 5 -7.80 0.52 -10.87
C PHE A 5 -7.18 1.06 -12.17
N ILE A 6 -6.43 2.16 -12.03
CA ILE A 6 -5.65 2.78 -13.09
C ILE A 6 -4.16 2.72 -12.71
N THR A 7 -3.30 3.08 -13.68
CA THR A 7 -1.83 2.94 -13.58
C THR A 7 -1.13 4.26 -13.84
N ARG A 8 -1.69 5.37 -13.35
CA ARG A 8 -1.22 6.71 -13.67
C ARG A 8 0.23 6.94 -13.25
N TRP A 9 0.63 6.53 -12.04
CA TRP A 9 2.02 6.64 -11.58
C TRP A 9 2.98 5.89 -12.49
N ARG A 10 2.62 4.65 -12.86
CA ARG A 10 3.42 3.83 -13.77
C ARG A 10 3.58 4.52 -15.12
N ASP A 11 2.48 5.01 -15.69
CA ASP A 11 2.41 5.43 -17.08
C ASP A 11 2.92 6.86 -17.27
N GLU A 12 2.64 7.76 -16.32
CA GLU A 12 3.01 9.18 -16.40
C GLU A 12 4.38 9.48 -15.75
N LEU A 13 4.86 8.64 -14.83
CA LEU A 13 6.12 8.87 -14.09
C LEU A 13 7.12 7.70 -14.27
N PRO A 14 7.53 7.39 -15.52
CA PRO A 14 8.51 6.33 -15.76
C PRO A 14 9.84 6.65 -15.06
N ALA A 15 10.57 5.59 -14.70
CA ALA A 15 11.85 5.66 -13.96
C ALA A 15 11.77 6.22 -12.52
N THR A 16 10.58 6.51 -12.00
CA THR A 16 10.37 6.94 -10.60
C THR A 16 9.96 5.80 -9.66
N TYR A 17 10.07 4.55 -10.12
CA TYR A 17 9.63 3.38 -9.36
C TYR A 17 10.36 2.11 -9.81
N THR A 18 10.23 1.06 -9.01
CA THR A 18 10.49 -0.33 -9.43
C THR A 18 9.21 -1.15 -9.31
N THR A 19 8.85 -1.88 -10.37
CA THR A 19 7.73 -2.83 -10.34
C THR A 19 8.10 -4.05 -9.51
N LEU A 20 7.26 -4.40 -8.53
CA LEU A 20 7.42 -5.61 -7.73
C LEU A 20 6.10 -5.98 -7.05
N SER A 21 5.89 -7.27 -6.84
CA SER A 21 4.75 -7.77 -6.07
C SER A 21 5.05 -7.74 -4.57
N PRO A 22 4.01 -7.61 -3.71
CA PRO A 22 4.17 -7.81 -2.28
C PRO A 22 4.65 -9.23 -1.95
N THR A 23 5.43 -9.34 -0.88
CA THR A 23 5.73 -10.62 -0.24
C THR A 23 4.65 -10.89 0.81
N PRO A 24 3.77 -11.90 0.63
CA PRO A 24 2.65 -12.13 1.54
C PRO A 24 3.10 -12.40 2.99
N LEU A 25 2.19 -12.19 3.92
CA LEU A 25 2.32 -12.65 5.31
C LEU A 25 1.83 -14.10 5.44
N ASN A 26 2.42 -14.86 6.35
CA ASN A 26 1.96 -16.22 6.65
C ASN A 26 0.77 -16.18 7.62
N ASN A 27 -0.31 -16.89 7.29
CA ASN A 27 -1.52 -17.01 8.13
C ASN A 27 -2.07 -15.64 8.59
N ALA A 28 -2.12 -14.69 7.66
CA ALA A 28 -2.58 -13.35 7.94
C ALA A 28 -4.09 -13.31 8.14
N ARG A 29 -4.52 -12.42 9.03
CA ARG A 29 -5.93 -12.22 9.36
C ARG A 29 -6.23 -10.73 9.53
N LEU A 30 -7.40 -10.33 9.08
CA LEU A 30 -7.91 -8.99 9.32
C LEU A 30 -8.21 -8.82 10.82
N ILE A 31 -7.63 -7.80 11.44
CA ILE A 31 -7.88 -7.47 12.86
C ILE A 31 -8.99 -6.42 12.96
N TRP A 32 -8.95 -5.43 12.09
CA TRP A 32 -9.88 -4.31 12.06
C TRP A 32 -9.80 -3.61 10.69
N HIS A 33 -10.87 -2.93 10.29
CA HIS A 33 -10.88 -1.99 9.18
C HIS A 33 -11.86 -0.84 9.48
N ASN A 34 -11.64 0.33 8.87
CA ASN A 34 -12.63 1.41 8.91
C ASN A 34 -13.80 1.06 7.97
N ALA A 35 -14.98 0.81 8.52
CA ALA A 35 -16.18 0.50 7.74
C ALA A 35 -16.73 1.71 6.97
N GLU A 36 -16.64 2.91 7.53
CA GLU A 36 -17.08 4.15 6.89
C GLU A 36 -16.19 4.47 5.68
N LEU A 37 -14.88 4.45 5.85
CA LEU A 37 -13.94 4.65 4.74
C LEU A 37 -14.12 3.57 3.66
N ALA A 38 -14.30 2.30 4.05
CA ALA A 38 -14.56 1.23 3.09
C ALA A 38 -15.83 1.48 2.27
N ASN A 39 -16.89 2.00 2.91
CA ASN A 39 -18.13 2.37 2.21
C ASN A 39 -17.92 3.56 1.27
N THR A 40 -17.20 4.60 1.72
CA THR A 40 -16.86 5.79 0.91
C THR A 40 -16.05 5.39 -0.33
N LEU A 41 -15.11 4.46 -0.18
CA LEU A 41 -14.30 3.92 -1.28
C LEU A 41 -15.03 2.83 -2.08
N GLY A 42 -16.28 2.47 -1.74
CA GLY A 42 -17.06 1.46 -2.44
C GLY A 42 -16.43 0.05 -2.39
N ILE A 43 -15.67 -0.25 -1.34
CA ILE A 43 -14.95 -1.52 -1.18
C ILE A 43 -15.93 -2.63 -0.81
N PRO A 44 -16.05 -3.71 -1.62
CA PRO A 44 -16.97 -4.80 -1.33
C PRO A 44 -16.68 -5.47 0.02
N SER A 45 -17.72 -5.71 0.81
CA SER A 45 -17.58 -6.36 2.12
C SER A 45 -16.99 -7.77 2.06
N SER A 46 -17.06 -8.43 0.90
CA SER A 46 -16.41 -9.73 0.65
C SER A 46 -14.90 -9.68 0.77
N LEU A 47 -14.25 -8.54 0.51
CA LEU A 47 -12.79 -8.39 0.65
C LEU A 47 -12.32 -8.40 2.10
N PHE A 48 -13.23 -8.21 3.06
CA PHE A 48 -12.92 -8.25 4.49
C PHE A 48 -13.29 -9.60 5.14
N LYS A 49 -13.79 -10.56 4.34
CA LYS A 49 -14.16 -11.90 4.80
C LYS A 49 -13.05 -12.90 4.43
N ASN A 50 -12.85 -13.90 5.29
CA ASN A 50 -11.98 -15.07 5.05
C ASN A 50 -10.49 -14.73 4.81
N GLY A 51 -9.75 -14.45 5.89
CA GLY A 51 -8.30 -14.23 5.82
C GLY A 51 -7.93 -12.76 5.55
N ALA A 52 -6.71 -12.51 5.09
CA ALA A 52 -6.23 -11.17 4.76
C ALA A 52 -6.24 -10.85 3.27
N GLY A 53 -6.06 -11.83 2.36
CA GLY A 53 -6.17 -11.63 0.93
C GLY A 53 -5.32 -10.46 0.42
N VAL A 54 -5.96 -9.49 -0.24
CA VAL A 54 -5.29 -8.26 -0.73
C VAL A 54 -4.64 -7.44 0.40
N TRP A 55 -5.23 -7.41 1.59
CA TRP A 55 -4.68 -6.69 2.76
C TRP A 55 -3.44 -7.36 3.34
N GLY A 56 -3.25 -8.66 3.08
CA GLY A 56 -2.06 -9.42 3.45
C GLY A 56 -1.01 -9.50 2.35
N GLY A 57 -1.30 -8.92 1.17
CA GLY A 57 -0.47 -9.03 -0.03
C GLY A 57 -0.54 -10.40 -0.73
N GLU A 58 -1.52 -11.24 -0.39
CA GLU A 58 -1.67 -12.61 -0.93
C GLU A 58 -2.24 -12.62 -2.35
N THR A 59 -3.05 -11.61 -2.69
CA THR A 59 -3.77 -11.52 -3.96
C THR A 59 -3.79 -10.08 -4.46
N LEU A 60 -3.71 -9.88 -5.77
CA LEU A 60 -3.95 -8.59 -6.41
C LEU A 60 -5.34 -8.58 -7.03
N LEU A 61 -5.99 -7.42 -7.02
CA LEU A 61 -7.26 -7.22 -7.70
C LEU A 61 -7.02 -6.90 -9.18
N PRO A 62 -7.99 -7.18 -10.08
CA PRO A 62 -7.87 -6.83 -11.48
C PRO A 62 -7.54 -5.33 -11.68
N GLY A 63 -6.54 -5.06 -12.52
CA GLY A 63 -6.06 -3.69 -12.81
C GLY A 63 -4.99 -3.17 -11.84
N MET A 64 -4.73 -3.86 -10.71
CA MET A 64 -3.61 -3.51 -9.84
C MET A 64 -2.27 -3.70 -10.54
N SER A 65 -1.32 -2.84 -10.17
CA SER A 65 -0.05 -2.63 -10.83
C SER A 65 0.99 -2.26 -9.76
N PRO A 66 1.47 -3.25 -9.01
CA PRO A 66 2.22 -2.97 -7.80
C PRO A 66 3.61 -2.41 -8.11
N LEU A 67 4.00 -1.36 -7.39
CA LEU A 67 5.30 -0.71 -7.52
C LEU A 67 5.77 -0.14 -6.18
N ALA A 68 7.09 0.01 -6.05
CA ALA A 68 7.73 0.79 -4.99
C ALA A 68 8.28 2.07 -5.60
N GLN A 69 7.96 3.22 -5.02
CA GLN A 69 8.42 4.52 -5.50
C GLN A 69 9.85 4.78 -5.04
N VAL A 70 10.65 5.43 -5.89
CA VAL A 70 11.98 5.96 -5.51
C VAL A 70 11.84 7.42 -5.11
N TYR A 71 12.53 7.82 -4.05
CA TYR A 71 12.61 9.21 -3.64
C TYR A 71 13.94 9.48 -2.93
N SER A 72 14.11 10.66 -2.39
CA SER A 72 15.30 11.06 -1.62
C SER A 72 14.89 12.04 -0.54
N GLY A 73 15.82 12.47 0.32
CA GLY A 73 15.50 13.46 1.34
C GLY A 73 16.63 13.73 2.33
N HIS A 74 16.44 14.78 3.12
CA HIS A 74 17.29 15.06 4.27
C HIS A 74 16.70 14.39 5.51
N GLN A 75 17.51 13.59 6.21
CA GLN A 75 17.14 12.97 7.48
C GLN A 75 17.95 13.63 8.58
N PHE A 76 17.27 14.23 9.57
CA PHE A 76 17.91 14.96 10.67
C PHE A 76 18.91 16.03 10.19
N GLY A 77 18.57 16.75 9.11
CA GLY A 77 19.41 17.81 8.53
C GLY A 77 20.52 17.34 7.59
N VAL A 78 20.70 16.03 7.39
CA VAL A 78 21.75 15.46 6.53
C VAL A 78 21.14 14.85 5.27
N TRP A 79 21.75 15.09 4.11
CA TRP A 79 21.36 14.46 2.86
C TRP A 79 21.51 12.93 2.93
N ALA A 80 20.39 12.21 2.81
CA ALA A 80 20.36 10.75 2.95
C ALA A 80 20.52 10.00 1.62
N GLY A 81 20.78 10.72 0.52
CA GLY A 81 20.87 10.13 -0.82
C GLY A 81 19.57 9.50 -1.28
N GLN A 82 19.68 8.37 -1.98
CA GLN A 82 18.52 7.62 -2.47
C GLN A 82 17.79 6.92 -1.30
N LEU A 83 16.51 7.24 -1.19
CA LEU A 83 15.49 6.57 -0.39
C LEU A 83 14.45 5.95 -1.35
N GLY A 84 13.33 5.54 -0.82
CA GLY A 84 12.25 4.93 -1.59
C GLY A 84 11.35 4.18 -0.64
N ASP A 85 10.31 3.56 -1.19
CA ASP A 85 9.42 2.72 -0.41
C ASP A 85 10.16 1.46 0.05
N GLY A 86 10.86 1.55 1.18
CA GLY A 86 11.70 0.45 1.70
C GLY A 86 10.92 -0.69 2.37
N ARG A 87 9.61 -0.53 2.52
CA ARG A 87 8.69 -1.57 3.05
C ARG A 87 7.24 -1.34 2.63
N GLY A 88 7.03 -0.43 1.68
CA GLY A 88 5.73 -0.03 1.17
C GLY A 88 5.64 -0.43 -0.30
N ILE A 89 4.44 -0.77 -0.75
CA ILE A 89 4.16 -1.00 -2.16
C ILE A 89 2.83 -0.33 -2.48
N LEU A 90 2.83 0.59 -3.45
CA LEU A 90 1.61 1.06 -4.08
C LEU A 90 1.04 -0.11 -4.90
N LEU A 91 -0.05 -0.72 -4.44
CA LEU A 91 -0.70 -1.85 -5.12
C LEU A 91 -1.43 -1.40 -6.39
N GLY A 92 -2.01 -0.21 -6.35
CA GLY A 92 -2.71 0.40 -7.47
C GLY A 92 -3.41 1.68 -7.06
N GLU A 93 -3.97 2.37 -8.05
CA GLU A 93 -4.65 3.64 -7.89
C GLU A 93 -6.12 3.45 -8.23
N GLN A 94 -6.99 3.49 -7.23
CA GLN A 94 -8.43 3.29 -7.43
C GLN A 94 -9.05 4.55 -8.02
N ARG A 95 -9.77 4.42 -9.13
CA ARG A 95 -10.66 5.48 -9.63
C ARG A 95 -12.04 5.35 -8.98
N LEU A 96 -12.47 6.37 -8.24
CA LEU A 96 -13.80 6.46 -7.63
C LEU A 96 -14.85 6.94 -8.64
N ALA A 97 -16.12 6.76 -8.28
CA ALA A 97 -17.26 7.11 -9.15
C ALA A 97 -17.39 8.61 -9.43
N ASP A 98 -16.88 9.45 -8.52
CA ASP A 98 -16.81 10.91 -8.68
C ASP A 98 -15.59 11.37 -9.51
N GLY A 99 -14.77 10.42 -10.00
CA GLY A 99 -13.59 10.69 -10.81
C GLY A 99 -12.31 10.91 -10.01
N THR A 100 -12.38 10.99 -8.68
CA THR A 100 -11.20 11.10 -7.81
C THR A 100 -10.39 9.79 -7.84
N THR A 101 -9.09 9.91 -7.53
CA THR A 101 -8.17 8.78 -7.49
C THR A 101 -7.63 8.61 -6.07
N MET A 102 -7.64 7.37 -5.57
CA MET A 102 -7.14 7.01 -4.25
C MET A 102 -6.10 5.90 -4.34
N ASP A 103 -4.93 6.15 -3.75
CA ASP A 103 -3.83 5.19 -3.73
C ASP A 103 -4.07 4.07 -2.72
N TRP A 104 -3.84 2.83 -3.15
CA TRP A 104 -3.83 1.66 -2.27
C TRP A 104 -2.38 1.30 -1.95
N HIS A 105 -1.83 1.93 -0.92
CA HIS A 105 -0.46 1.67 -0.48
C HIS A 105 -0.43 0.65 0.67
N LEU A 106 0.14 -0.54 0.42
CA LEU A 106 0.29 -1.57 1.43
C LEU A 106 1.63 -1.42 2.17
N LYS A 107 1.57 -1.07 3.47
CA LYS A 107 2.74 -0.89 4.32
C LYS A 107 3.10 -2.19 5.07
N GLY A 108 4.39 -2.53 5.09
CA GLY A 108 4.88 -3.82 5.58
C GLY A 108 4.77 -4.94 4.54
N ALA A 109 4.68 -4.57 3.25
CA ALA A 109 4.41 -5.47 2.13
C ALA A 109 5.61 -6.34 1.71
N GLY A 110 6.74 -6.27 2.42
CA GLY A 110 7.94 -7.03 2.12
C GLY A 110 9.10 -6.16 1.65
N LEU A 111 10.19 -6.83 1.29
CA LEU A 111 11.40 -6.18 0.82
C LEU A 111 11.19 -5.59 -0.58
N THR A 112 11.73 -4.39 -0.76
CA THR A 112 11.90 -3.71 -2.03
C THR A 112 13.40 -3.41 -2.29
N PRO A 113 13.80 -3.00 -3.50
CA PRO A 113 15.16 -2.50 -3.76
C PRO A 113 15.58 -1.33 -2.85
N TYR A 114 14.62 -0.65 -2.20
CA TYR A 114 14.84 0.52 -1.35
C TYR A 114 14.89 0.17 0.14
N SER A 115 14.83 -1.10 0.51
CA SER A 115 14.77 -1.56 1.93
C SER A 115 16.05 -1.28 2.72
N ARG A 116 17.18 -1.08 2.03
CA ARG A 116 18.52 -1.01 2.64
C ARG A 116 18.74 -2.25 3.53
N MET A 117 18.94 -2.06 4.84
CA MET A 117 19.15 -3.12 5.82
C MET A 117 17.88 -3.51 6.60
N GLY A 118 16.71 -2.95 6.23
CA GLY A 118 15.43 -3.29 6.85
C GLY A 118 14.90 -4.64 6.38
N ASP A 119 13.96 -5.22 7.13
CA ASP A 119 13.31 -6.50 6.83
C ASP A 119 12.10 -6.38 5.88
N GLY A 120 11.72 -5.16 5.49
CA GLY A 120 10.56 -4.89 4.64
C GLY A 120 9.22 -5.03 5.37
N ARG A 121 9.19 -5.15 6.70
CA ARG A 121 7.98 -5.43 7.48
C ARG A 121 7.57 -4.30 8.42
N ALA A 122 6.32 -4.42 8.87
CA ALA A 122 5.74 -3.61 9.93
C ALA A 122 5.25 -4.55 11.03
N VAL A 123 5.48 -4.18 12.28
CA VAL A 123 5.03 -4.94 13.44
C VAL A 123 3.64 -4.47 13.86
N LEU A 124 2.84 -5.34 14.49
CA LEU A 124 1.46 -5.02 14.89
C LEU A 124 1.34 -3.70 15.67
N ARG A 125 2.26 -3.44 16.62
CA ARG A 125 2.25 -2.21 17.41
C ARG A 125 2.38 -0.94 16.55
N SER A 126 3.18 -0.97 15.48
CA SER A 126 3.35 0.21 14.62
C SER A 126 2.14 0.38 13.71
N THR A 127 1.63 -0.71 13.16
CA THR A 127 0.47 -0.69 12.25
C THR A 127 -0.79 -0.22 12.97
N ILE A 128 -1.04 -0.71 14.19
CA ILE A 128 -2.20 -0.28 14.99
C ILE A 128 -2.10 1.21 15.35
N ARG A 129 -0.92 1.68 15.79
CA ARG A 129 -0.73 3.09 16.13
C ARG A 129 -0.94 4.02 14.93
N GLU A 130 -0.42 3.64 13.77
CA GLU A 130 -0.58 4.42 12.55
C GLU A 130 -2.04 4.48 12.13
N SER A 131 -2.73 3.34 12.10
CA SER A 131 -4.17 3.31 11.80
C SER A 131 -4.97 4.19 12.76
N LEU A 132 -4.78 4.05 14.07
CA LEU A 132 -5.53 4.88 15.03
C LEU A 132 -5.24 6.38 14.90
N ALA A 133 -3.99 6.75 14.61
CA ALA A 133 -3.63 8.16 14.42
C ALA A 133 -4.20 8.73 13.12
N SER A 134 -4.18 7.96 12.02
CA SER A 134 -4.73 8.36 10.72
C SER A 134 -6.24 8.59 10.75
N GLU A 135 -6.98 7.81 11.55
CA GLU A 135 -8.43 7.91 11.62
C GLU A 135 -8.91 8.95 12.65
N ALA A 136 -8.03 9.38 13.55
CA ALA A 136 -8.35 10.34 14.61
C ALA A 136 -8.03 11.80 14.24
N MET A 137 -7.22 12.04 13.22
CA MET A 137 -6.76 13.37 12.78
C MET A 137 -7.38 13.77 11.45
#